data_AF-A0A0Q4D8T1-F1
#
_entry.id   AF-A0A0Q4D8T1-F1
#
_cell.length_a   1.000
_cell.length_b   1.000
_cell.length_c   1.000
_cell.angle_alpha   90.00
_cell.angle_beta   90.00
_cell.angle_gamma   90.00
#
_symmetry.space_group_name_H-M   'P 1'
#
loop_
_entity.id
_entity.type
_entity.pdbx_description
1 polymer ?
#
loop_
_entity_poly.entity_id
_entity_poly.type
_entity_poly.pdbx_seq_one_letter_code
_entity_poly.pdbx_strand_id
1 'polypeptide(L)'
;MADKGPAQFRRSRDAGPRRSVETWTQDDRVSAAKAFGKPALPIFMAPNMAAGLWTTASDYGRFARFARRYPAMNTPTVTIAGSLVWGLGWGLEQSGPDRFAWHWGANDGVANLFVLDLLSNNGLVVLTNGAGGQRVYERAARVRFGREFDAFTWLQP
;
A
#
# COMPACT_ATOMS: atom_id res chain seq x y z
N MET A 1 -2.12 -10.53 -12.65
CA MET A 1 -3.37 -10.67 -13.44
C MET A 1 -3.26 -9.82 -14.70
N ALA A 2 -3.60 -10.35 -15.88
CA ALA A 2 -3.60 -9.57 -17.11
C ALA A 2 -4.72 -8.51 -17.08
N ASP A 3 -4.41 -7.27 -17.45
CA ASP A 3 -5.39 -6.19 -17.56
C ASP A 3 -6.39 -6.52 -18.69
N LYS A 4 -7.68 -6.57 -18.35
CA LYS A 4 -8.78 -6.84 -19.29
C LYS A 4 -9.42 -5.56 -19.85
N GLY A 5 -8.86 -4.40 -19.51
CA GLY A 5 -9.23 -3.10 -20.03
C GLY A 5 -10.53 -2.50 -19.43
N PRO A 6 -10.85 -1.23 -19.80
CA PRO A 6 -11.90 -0.45 -19.14
C PRO A 6 -13.32 -0.99 -19.30
N ALA A 7 -13.61 -1.70 -20.40
CA ALA A 7 -14.92 -2.31 -20.63
C ALA A 7 -15.19 -3.45 -19.64
N GLN A 8 -14.18 -4.27 -19.36
CA GLN A 8 -14.30 -5.33 -18.37
C GLN A 8 -14.44 -4.77 -16.95
N PHE A 9 -13.66 -3.75 -16.61
CA PHE A 9 -13.79 -3.07 -15.31
C PHE A 9 -15.21 -2.55 -15.08
N ARG A 10 -15.81 -1.87 -16.08
CA ARG A 10 -17.20 -1.40 -15.99
C ARG A 10 -18.19 -2.55 -15.78
N ARG A 11 -18.07 -3.64 -16.55
CA ARG A 11 -18.92 -4.83 -16.37
C ARG A 11 -18.78 -5.41 -14.96
N SER A 12 -17.56 -5.53 -14.44
CA SER A 12 -17.33 -6.02 -13.09
C SER A 12 -17.90 -5.11 -12.01
N ARG A 13 -17.77 -3.78 -12.17
CA ARG A 13 -18.38 -2.78 -11.27
C ARG A 13 -19.91 -2.89 -11.29
N ASP A 14 -20.50 -2.96 -12.48
CA ASP A 14 -21.95 -2.99 -12.67
C ASP A 14 -22.57 -4.34 -12.25
N ALA A 15 -21.80 -5.42 -12.33
CA ALA A 15 -22.14 -6.73 -11.75
C ALA A 15 -21.94 -6.79 -10.23
N GLY A 16 -21.45 -5.69 -9.63
CA GLY A 16 -21.26 -5.58 -8.20
C GLY A 16 -22.56 -5.73 -7.40
N PRO A 17 -22.45 -5.79 -6.08
CA PRO A 17 -23.58 -6.02 -5.20
C PRO A 17 -24.61 -4.89 -5.30
N ARG A 18 -25.90 -5.24 -5.38
CA ARG A 18 -27.00 -4.25 -5.41
C ARG A 18 -27.21 -3.52 -4.08
N ARG A 19 -26.72 -4.09 -2.97
CA ARG A 19 -26.77 -3.51 -1.62
C ARG A 19 -25.39 -3.00 -1.24
N SER A 20 -25.36 -1.81 -0.63
CA SER A 20 -24.14 -1.17 -0.13
C SER A 20 -23.41 -2.07 0.86
N VAL A 21 -22.07 -2.11 0.81
CA VAL A 21 -21.23 -2.96 1.67
C VAL A 21 -21.38 -2.65 3.16
N GLU A 22 -21.82 -1.43 3.49
CA GLU A 22 -22.13 -0.96 4.85
C GLU A 22 -23.35 -1.68 5.44
N THR A 23 -24.25 -2.18 4.59
CA THR A 23 -25.47 -2.91 5.01
C THR A 23 -25.29 -4.43 5.05
N TRP A 24 -24.10 -4.92 4.70
CA TRP A 24 -23.82 -6.35 4.63
C TRP A 24 -23.79 -7.00 6.01
N THR A 25 -24.45 -8.15 6.13
CA THR A 25 -24.33 -9.02 7.29
C THR A 25 -22.97 -9.74 7.31
N GLN A 26 -22.69 -10.46 8.39
CA GLN A 26 -21.52 -11.32 8.45
C GLN A 26 -21.58 -12.41 7.35
N ASP A 27 -22.74 -13.01 7.10
CA ASP A 27 -22.92 -14.04 6.09
C ASP A 27 -22.73 -13.51 4.66
N ASP A 28 -23.18 -12.28 4.39
CA ASP A 28 -22.92 -11.59 3.12
C ASP A 28 -21.41 -11.47 2.87
N ARG A 29 -20.64 -11.06 3.90
CA ARG A 29 -19.17 -10.93 3.81
C ARG A 29 -18.46 -12.28 3.66
N VAL A 30 -18.90 -13.31 4.38
CA VAL A 30 -18.36 -14.68 4.26
C VAL A 30 -18.59 -15.20 2.85
N SER A 31 -19.79 -15.02 2.31
CA SER A 31 -20.17 -15.46 0.97
C SER A 31 -19.35 -14.75 -0.10
N ALA A 32 -19.15 -13.43 0.05
CA ALA A 32 -18.30 -12.65 -0.85
C ALA A 32 -16.84 -13.12 -0.81
N ALA A 33 -16.24 -13.28 0.38
CA ALA A 33 -14.86 -13.75 0.50
C ALA A 33 -14.65 -15.11 -0.20
N LYS A 34 -15.57 -16.06 0.01
CA LYS A 34 -15.57 -17.36 -0.67
C LYS A 34 -15.68 -17.22 -2.19
N ALA A 35 -16.56 -16.35 -2.69
CA ALA A 35 -16.71 -16.09 -4.13
C ALA A 35 -15.43 -15.52 -4.78
N PHE A 36 -14.63 -14.78 -4.02
CA PHE A 36 -13.31 -14.29 -4.44
C PHE A 36 -12.16 -15.28 -4.18
N GLY A 37 -12.47 -16.52 -3.74
CA GLY A 37 -11.45 -17.53 -3.43
C GLY A 37 -10.61 -17.19 -2.20
N LYS A 38 -11.09 -16.29 -1.33
CA LYS A 38 -10.40 -15.88 -0.09
C LYS A 38 -10.98 -16.63 1.12
N PRO A 39 -10.14 -16.96 2.12
CA PRO A 39 -10.65 -17.54 3.35
C PRO A 39 -11.51 -16.51 4.10
N ALA A 40 -12.50 -17.00 4.85
CA ALA A 40 -13.41 -16.18 5.65
C ALA A 40 -12.74 -15.67 6.94
N LEU A 41 -11.67 -14.90 6.78
CA LEU A 41 -10.96 -14.24 7.86
C LEU A 41 -11.30 -12.74 7.87
N PRO A 42 -11.34 -12.07 9.04
CA PRO A 42 -11.67 -10.65 9.14
C PRO A 42 -10.91 -9.74 8.17
N ILE A 43 -9.63 -10.05 7.91
CA ILE A 43 -8.78 -9.28 7.01
C ILE A 43 -9.27 -9.25 5.55
N PHE A 44 -10.00 -10.29 5.11
CA PHE A 44 -10.54 -10.41 3.76
C PHE A 44 -12.02 -10.08 3.65
N MET A 45 -12.67 -9.82 4.79
CA MET A 45 -14.12 -9.67 4.87
C MET A 45 -14.58 -8.25 5.18
N ALA A 46 -13.75 -7.47 5.87
CA ALA A 46 -14.09 -6.10 6.25
C ALA A 46 -12.84 -5.19 6.28
N PRO A 47 -13.02 -3.89 5.98
CA PRO A 47 -12.00 -2.89 6.29
C PRO A 47 -11.58 -2.98 7.76
N ASN A 48 -10.29 -2.89 8.01
CA ASN A 48 -9.70 -2.99 9.34
C ASN A 48 -8.46 -2.08 9.45
N MET A 49 -7.87 -2.01 10.63
CA MET A 49 -6.72 -1.13 10.89
C MET A 49 -5.42 -1.60 10.23
N ALA A 50 -5.36 -2.82 9.70
CA ALA A 50 -4.20 -3.30 8.95
C ALA A 50 -4.28 -2.93 7.45
N ALA A 51 -5.48 -2.93 6.84
CA ALA A 51 -5.61 -2.82 5.38
C ALA A 51 -6.92 -2.18 4.83
N GLY A 52 -7.56 -1.26 5.58
CA GLY A 52 -8.89 -0.73 5.22
C GLY A 52 -8.99 0.74 4.82
N LEU A 53 -7.90 1.51 4.89
CA LEU A 53 -7.94 2.96 4.67
C LEU A 53 -8.08 3.31 3.18
N TRP A 54 -9.13 4.06 2.84
CA TRP A 54 -9.27 4.74 1.55
C TRP A 54 -8.92 6.22 1.72
N THR A 55 -8.04 6.72 0.87
CA THR A 55 -7.49 8.09 1.00
C THR A 55 -7.03 8.62 -0.36
N THR A 56 -6.56 9.87 -0.37
CA THR A 56 -5.92 10.49 -1.54
C THR A 56 -4.42 10.62 -1.32
N ALA A 57 -3.64 10.75 -2.39
CA ALA A 57 -2.20 10.99 -2.28
C ALA A 57 -1.90 12.29 -1.50
N SER A 58 -2.76 13.31 -1.65
CA SER A 58 -2.63 14.59 -0.93
C SER A 58 -2.86 14.41 0.56
N ASP A 59 -3.93 13.71 0.96
CA ASP A 59 -4.23 13.45 2.38
C ASP A 59 -3.16 12.60 3.03
N TYR A 60 -2.72 11.54 2.35
CA TYR A 60 -1.64 10.70 2.86
C TYR A 60 -0.31 11.48 2.96
N GLY A 61 -0.04 12.40 2.03
CA GLY A 61 1.11 13.31 2.13
C GLY A 61 1.05 14.23 3.37
N ARG A 62 -0.14 14.74 3.72
CA ARG A 62 -0.35 15.50 4.96
C ARG A 62 -0.12 14.63 6.20
N PHE A 63 -0.64 13.40 6.18
CA PHE A 63 -0.38 12.41 7.24
C PHE A 63 1.12 12.14 7.40
N ALA A 64 1.82 11.85 6.31
CA ALA A 64 3.26 11.57 6.34
C ALA A 64 4.06 12.75 6.91
N ARG A 65 3.73 13.99 6.51
CA ARG A 65 4.32 15.20 7.08
C ARG A 65 4.06 15.33 8.58
N PHE A 66 2.84 14.99 9.04
CA PHE A 66 2.50 14.99 10.46
C PHE A 66 3.27 13.89 11.23
N ALA A 67 3.31 12.67 10.69
CA ALA A 67 3.96 11.50 11.28
C ALA A 67 5.47 11.71 11.51
N ARG A 68 6.15 12.50 10.68
CA ARG A 68 7.58 12.86 10.88
C ARG A 68 7.87 13.55 12.21
N ARG A 69 6.86 14.13 12.89
CA ARG A 69 7.02 14.71 14.24
C ARG A 69 7.28 13.65 15.32
N TYR A 70 7.10 12.37 15.01
CA TYR A 70 7.24 11.25 15.93
C TYR A 70 8.50 10.44 15.58
N PRO A 71 9.69 10.82 16.11
CA PRO A 71 10.96 10.17 15.73
C PRO A 71 11.00 8.68 16.07
N ALA A 72 10.19 8.22 17.04
CA ALA A 72 10.06 6.81 17.39
C ALA A 72 9.62 5.94 16.19
N MET A 73 8.88 6.49 15.23
CA MET A 73 8.53 5.75 14.00
C MET A 73 9.75 5.35 13.17
N ASN A 74 10.85 6.10 13.28
CA ASN A 74 12.10 5.88 12.56
C ASN A 74 13.16 5.14 13.38
N THR A 75 12.79 4.61 14.55
CA THR A 75 13.67 3.77 15.36
C THR A 75 13.65 2.34 14.81
N PRO A 76 14.78 1.78 14.37
CA PRO A 76 14.85 0.37 13.96
C PRO A 76 14.43 -0.56 15.10
N THR A 77 13.54 -1.50 14.80
CA THR A 77 13.03 -2.48 15.78
C THR A 77 13.33 -3.92 15.36
N VAL A 78 13.13 -4.26 14.09
CA VAL A 78 13.32 -5.63 13.58
C VAL A 78 14.05 -5.59 12.25
N THR A 79 15.15 -6.33 12.12
CA THR A 79 15.87 -6.48 10.85
C THR A 79 15.06 -7.34 9.88
N ILE A 80 14.91 -6.87 8.64
CA ILE A 80 14.26 -7.62 7.55
C ILE A 80 15.32 -8.38 6.76
N ALA A 81 16.18 -7.65 6.05
CA ALA A 81 17.28 -8.18 5.25
C ALA A 81 18.21 -7.05 4.78
N GLY A 82 19.52 -7.26 4.79
CA GLY A 82 20.49 -6.26 4.32
C GLY A 82 20.32 -4.90 5.02
N SER A 83 20.01 -3.86 4.24
CA SER A 83 19.76 -2.49 4.70
C SER A 83 18.33 -2.25 5.20
N LEU A 84 17.43 -3.24 5.08
CA LEU A 84 16.00 -3.12 5.38
C LEU A 84 15.70 -3.53 6.83
N VAL A 85 14.98 -2.66 7.53
CA VAL A 85 14.52 -2.87 8.91
C VAL A 85 13.10 -2.32 9.07
N TRP A 86 12.31 -2.87 9.99
CA TRP A 86 11.05 -2.27 10.42
C TRP A 86 11.29 -1.19 11.47
N GLY A 87 10.57 -0.07 11.36
CA GLY A 87 10.37 0.89 12.43
C GLY A 87 9.05 0.63 13.16
N LEU A 88 8.35 1.68 13.59
CA LEU A 88 6.99 1.55 14.13
C LEU A 88 5.98 1.90 13.04
N GLY A 89 5.44 0.88 12.38
CA GLY A 89 4.38 1.02 11.38
C GLY A 89 4.85 1.37 9.97
N TRP A 90 6.15 1.48 9.71
CA TRP A 90 6.73 1.54 8.37
C TRP A 90 8.13 0.94 8.29
N GLY A 91 8.55 0.58 7.07
CA GLY A 91 9.87 0.07 6.78
C GLY A 91 10.87 1.22 6.71
N LEU A 92 12.12 0.90 7.00
CA LEU A 92 13.26 1.79 6.86
C LEU A 92 14.28 1.11 5.96
N GLU A 93 14.87 1.90 5.06
CA GLU A 93 16.02 1.50 4.27
C GLU A 93 17.21 2.35 4.73
N GLN A 94 18.20 1.69 5.35
CA GLN A 94 19.36 2.30 5.97
C GLN A 94 20.60 2.03 5.11
N SER A 95 20.73 2.75 3.99
CA SER A 95 21.90 2.65 3.12
C SER A 95 22.78 3.88 3.28
N GLY A 96 23.93 3.72 3.93
CA GLY A 96 24.89 4.82 4.14
C GLY A 96 24.30 5.99 4.96
N PRO A 97 24.52 7.25 4.56
CA PRO A 97 23.95 8.40 5.26
C PRO A 97 22.43 8.52 5.07
N ASP A 98 21.90 7.98 3.97
CA ASP A 98 20.50 8.13 3.59
C ASP A 98 19.61 7.18 4.40
N ARG A 99 18.57 7.75 5.00
CA ARG A 99 17.53 6.98 5.70
C ARG A 99 16.21 7.25 5.03
N PHE A 100 15.66 6.26 4.35
CA PHE A 100 14.33 6.35 3.77
C PHE A 100 13.33 5.60 4.63
N ALA A 101 12.16 6.19 4.87
CA ALA A 101 11.01 5.47 5.40
C ALA A 101 10.05 5.12 4.26
N TRP A 102 9.47 3.93 4.29
CA TRP A 102 8.61 3.45 3.23
C TRP A 102 7.54 2.50 3.74
N HIS A 103 6.40 2.48 3.06
CA HIS A 103 5.41 1.41 3.20
C HIS A 103 4.69 1.25 1.87
N TRP A 104 4.16 0.06 1.66
CA TRP A 104 3.47 -0.33 0.45
C TRP A 104 2.16 -1.03 0.81
N GLY A 105 1.32 -1.27 -0.19
CA GLY A 105 0.19 -2.15 -0.04
C GLY A 105 -0.38 -2.57 -1.38
N ALA A 106 -0.95 -3.76 -1.42
CA ALA A 106 -1.64 -4.29 -2.58
C ALA A 106 -2.95 -4.95 -2.13
N ASN A 107 -4.06 -4.44 -2.64
CA ASN A 107 -5.36 -5.10 -2.60
C ASN A 107 -5.78 -5.39 -4.05
N ASP A 108 -6.81 -6.22 -4.25
CA ASP A 108 -7.23 -6.57 -5.61
C ASP A 108 -7.58 -5.31 -6.42
N GLY A 109 -6.82 -5.09 -7.50
CA GLY A 109 -7.01 -3.95 -8.41
C GLY A 109 -6.45 -2.61 -7.92
N VAL A 110 -5.79 -2.54 -6.76
CA VAL A 110 -5.14 -1.30 -6.27
C VAL A 110 -3.77 -1.59 -5.68
N ALA A 111 -2.83 -0.69 -5.88
CA ALA A 111 -1.52 -0.76 -5.23
C ALA A 111 -1.06 0.63 -4.79
N ASN A 112 -0.30 0.70 -3.71
CA ASN A 112 0.20 1.94 -3.16
C ASN A 112 1.64 1.82 -2.67
N LEU A 113 2.30 2.97 -2.63
CA LEU A 113 3.62 3.18 -2.03
C LEU A 113 3.67 4.58 -1.43
N PHE A 114 4.32 4.72 -0.28
CA PHE A 114 4.96 5.97 0.07
C PHE A 114 6.46 5.76 0.32
N VAL A 115 7.23 6.82 0.07
CA VAL A 115 8.64 6.92 0.42
C VAL A 115 8.90 8.32 0.98
N LEU A 116 9.60 8.41 2.11
CA LEU A 116 10.06 9.65 2.72
C LEU A 116 11.57 9.62 2.82
N ASP A 117 12.22 10.66 2.33
CA ASP A 117 13.59 10.96 2.73
C ASP A 117 13.53 11.54 4.15
N LEU A 118 14.25 10.92 5.09
CA LEU A 118 14.24 11.38 6.47
C LEU A 118 15.19 12.56 6.69
N LEU A 119 16.16 12.78 5.80
CA LEU A 119 17.14 13.88 5.86
C LEU A 119 16.62 15.14 5.18
N SER A 120 16.20 15.02 3.92
CA SER A 120 15.59 16.13 3.19
C SER A 120 14.07 16.02 3.31
N ASN A 121 13.34 17.11 3.55
CA ASN A 121 11.88 17.10 3.76
C ASN A 121 11.06 16.74 2.48
N ASN A 122 11.57 15.80 1.69
CA ASN A 122 11.04 15.30 0.43
C ASN A 122 10.34 13.96 0.66
N GLY A 123 9.26 13.76 -0.09
CA GLY A 123 8.51 12.52 -0.06
C GLY A 123 7.81 12.26 -1.37
N LEU A 124 7.34 11.03 -1.53
CA LEU A 124 6.53 10.57 -2.63
C LEU A 124 5.40 9.70 -2.07
N VAL A 125 4.19 9.92 -2.57
CA VAL A 125 3.04 9.02 -2.37
C VAL A 125 2.47 8.67 -3.73
N VAL A 126 2.30 7.39 -3.99
CA VAL A 126 1.71 6.88 -5.23
C VAL A 126 0.56 5.95 -4.87
N LEU A 127 -0.63 6.25 -5.39
CA LEU A 127 -1.81 5.41 -5.30
C LEU A 127 -2.22 5.03 -6.72
N THR A 128 -2.52 3.75 -6.94
CA THR A 128 -2.89 3.23 -8.26
C THR A 128 -4.14 2.38 -8.16
N ASN A 129 -4.93 2.36 -9.23
CA ASN A 129 -6.18 1.62 -9.37
C ASN A 129 -6.10 0.55 -10.47
N GLY A 130 -4.95 -0.10 -10.60
CA GLY A 130 -4.75 -1.19 -11.54
C GLY A 130 -3.76 -2.23 -11.05
N ALA A 131 -3.90 -3.46 -11.57
CA ALA A 131 -3.05 -4.61 -11.22
C ALA A 131 -1.56 -4.42 -11.56
N GLY A 132 -1.22 -3.46 -12.43
CA GLY A 132 0.16 -3.08 -12.75
C GLY A 132 0.75 -2.00 -11.84
N GLY A 133 0.05 -1.61 -10.78
CA GLY A 133 0.38 -0.47 -9.93
C GLY A 133 1.78 -0.48 -9.33
N GLN A 134 2.30 -1.66 -9.01
CA GLN A 134 3.66 -1.82 -8.50
C GLN A 134 4.74 -1.29 -9.43
N ARG A 135 4.67 -1.65 -10.72
CA ARG A 135 5.62 -1.15 -11.73
C ARG A 135 5.58 0.37 -11.87
N VAL A 136 4.42 0.97 -11.64
CA VAL A 136 4.23 2.42 -11.70
C VAL A 136 4.90 3.09 -10.50
N TYR A 137 4.63 2.62 -9.28
CA TYR A 137 5.21 3.27 -8.10
C TYR A 137 6.73 3.07 -7.98
N GLU A 138 7.26 1.93 -8.44
CA GLU A 138 8.70 1.65 -8.43
C GLU A 138 9.42 2.64 -9.34
N ARG A 139 8.92 2.81 -10.57
CA ARG A 139 9.46 3.77 -11.53
C ARG A 139 9.34 5.21 -11.02
N ALA A 140 8.21 5.58 -10.41
CA ALA A 140 8.01 6.92 -9.87
C ALA A 140 9.01 7.22 -8.73
N ALA A 141 9.23 6.28 -7.82
CA ALA A 141 10.21 6.42 -6.74
C ALA A 141 11.64 6.56 -7.29
N ARG A 142 12.02 5.70 -8.23
CA ARG A 142 13.33 5.78 -8.87
C ARG A 142 13.59 7.14 -9.53
N VAL A 143 12.60 7.64 -10.29
CA VAL A 143 12.72 8.96 -10.95
C VAL A 143 12.76 10.09 -9.93
N ARG A 144 11.95 10.03 -8.86
CA ARG A 144 11.86 11.11 -7.87
C ARG A 144 13.12 11.28 -7.03
N PHE A 145 13.77 10.17 -6.67
CA PHE A 145 14.92 10.16 -5.77
C PHE A 145 16.25 9.86 -6.48
N GLY A 146 16.23 9.55 -7.77
CA GLY A 146 17.45 9.32 -8.56
C GLY A 146 18.23 8.07 -8.14
N ARG A 147 17.57 7.09 -7.52
CA ARG A 147 18.20 5.86 -7.00
C ARG A 147 17.28 4.65 -7.09
N GLU A 148 17.89 3.46 -7.01
CA GLU A 148 17.16 2.22 -6.75
C GLU A 148 16.90 2.06 -5.24
N PHE A 149 15.87 1.30 -4.89
CA PHE A 149 15.51 0.99 -3.50
C PHE A 149 15.59 -0.53 -3.27
N ASP A 150 16.32 -0.92 -2.24
CA ASP A 150 16.39 -2.32 -1.80
C ASP A 150 14.99 -2.81 -1.39
N ALA A 151 14.14 -1.91 -0.86
CA ALA A 151 12.76 -2.21 -0.50
C ALA A 151 12.00 -2.92 -1.63
N PHE A 152 12.19 -2.54 -2.90
CA PHE A 152 11.47 -3.14 -4.02
C PHE A 152 11.88 -4.58 -4.33
N THR A 153 13.08 -5.00 -3.92
CA THR A 153 13.49 -6.41 -4.04
C THR A 153 12.76 -7.31 -3.06
N TRP A 154 12.36 -6.78 -1.89
CA TRP A 154 11.54 -7.50 -0.92
C TRP A 154 10.06 -7.58 -1.33
N LEU A 155 9.60 -6.66 -2.18
CA LEU A 155 8.20 -6.56 -2.63
C LEU A 155 7.86 -7.40 -3.87
N GLN A 156 8.76 -8.28 -4.30
CA GLN A 156 8.50 -9.07 -5.51
C GLN A 156 7.31 -10.03 -5.30
N PRO A 157 6.41 -10.13 -6.31
CA PRO A 157 5.23 -11.00 -6.26
C PRO A 157 5.57 -12.49 -6.29
#